data_AF-A0A198AB94-F1
#
_entry.id   AF-A0A198AB94-F1
#
_cell.length_a   1.000
_cell.length_b   1.000
_cell.length_c   1.000
_cell.angle_alpha   90.00
_cell.angle_beta   90.00
_cell.angle_gamma   90.00
#
_symmetry.space_group_name_H-M   'P 1'
#
loop_
_entity.id
_entity.type
_entity.pdbx_description
1 polymer ?
#
loop_
_entity_poly.entity_id
_entity_poly.type
_entity_poly.pdbx_seq_one_letter_code
_entity_poly.pdbx_strand_id
1 'polypeptide(L)'
;MLRVLFNEPERIDSGLLLEAFDAVRGYMKQIQTEQSQLSTTHSIFHRQAIWSKGFIDALDELEQSKYCSERYGERIVKGFLEEMTPQETDDYQRFVYFYKNAFIRLFSVLDKLGTFMNDLFALKTETVKSRFSYFTVLRHMHDKHLHGSLELQLYTLKITYKVPLERLRNLRNMEMHYINAEMLDDLMQKEPMLGERVHIEDVKLNLSDLQQGFDMVCRTLTIAFTYITAYVTKG
;
A
#
# COMPACT_ATOMS: atom_id res chain seq x y z
N MET A 1 -15.35 -8.82 -3.58
CA MET A 1 -15.11 -8.95 -2.13
C MET A 1 -14.63 -10.35 -1.81
N LEU A 2 -13.42 -10.50 -1.27
CA LEU A 2 -12.77 -11.82 -1.12
C LEU A 2 -13.15 -12.63 0.12
N ARG A 3 -13.91 -12.06 1.06
CA ARG A 3 -14.45 -12.77 2.25
C ARG A 3 -15.36 -13.95 1.89
N VAL A 4 -15.96 -13.92 0.70
CA VAL A 4 -16.73 -15.05 0.13
C VAL A 4 -15.91 -16.34 0.02
N LEU A 5 -14.58 -16.24 -0.13
CA LEU A 5 -13.69 -17.42 -0.17
C LEU A 5 -13.68 -18.21 1.15
N PHE A 6 -14.16 -17.58 2.24
CA PHE A 6 -14.20 -18.15 3.58
C PHE A 6 -15.63 -18.32 4.10
N ASN A 7 -16.64 -18.14 3.24
CA ASN A 7 -18.05 -18.10 3.62
C ASN A 7 -18.37 -17.05 4.71
N GLU A 8 -17.62 -15.94 4.72
CA GLU A 8 -17.79 -14.85 5.66
C GLU A 8 -18.59 -13.70 5.02
N PRO A 9 -19.38 -12.94 5.81
CA PRO A 9 -20.13 -11.80 5.31
C PRO A 9 -19.20 -10.67 4.89
N GLU A 10 -19.79 -9.62 4.31
CA GLU A 10 -19.05 -8.44 3.92
C GLU A 10 -18.39 -7.73 5.11
N ARG A 11 -17.22 -7.12 4.87
CA ARG A 11 -16.52 -6.34 5.90
C ARG A 11 -17.37 -5.16 6.32
N ILE A 12 -17.44 -4.91 7.61
CA ILE A 12 -17.89 -3.63 8.15
C ILE A 12 -16.64 -2.76 8.38
N ASP A 13 -16.57 -1.62 7.70
CA ASP A 13 -15.46 -0.68 7.84
C ASP A 13 -15.33 -0.21 9.30
N SER A 14 -14.12 -0.30 9.85
CA SER A 14 -13.83 0.09 11.24
C SER A 14 -12.36 0.48 11.43
N GLY A 15 -12.03 1.10 12.57
CA GLY A 15 -10.67 1.47 12.94
C GLY A 15 -9.99 2.39 11.92
N LEU A 16 -8.68 2.20 11.73
CA LEU A 16 -7.85 3.02 10.83
C LEU A 16 -8.34 3.02 9.38
N LEU A 17 -8.96 1.92 8.94
CA LEU A 17 -9.49 1.82 7.59
C LEU A 17 -10.68 2.75 7.38
N LEU A 18 -11.61 2.78 8.35
CA LEU A 18 -12.75 3.69 8.32
C LEU A 18 -12.27 5.14 8.36
N GLU A 19 -11.32 5.47 9.24
CA GLU A 19 -10.73 6.81 9.32
C GLU A 19 -10.11 7.26 7.99
N ALA A 20 -9.40 6.36 7.30
CA ALA A 20 -8.82 6.65 5.99
C ALA A 20 -9.89 6.84 4.91
N PHE A 21 -10.91 5.99 4.88
CA PHE A 21 -12.02 6.14 3.94
C PHE A 21 -12.79 7.43 4.17
N ASP A 22 -13.08 7.78 5.41
CA ASP A 22 -13.83 8.99 5.73
C ASP A 22 -13.03 10.25 5.39
N ALA A 23 -11.71 10.25 5.59
CA ALA A 23 -10.85 11.35 5.14
C ALA A 23 -10.90 11.54 3.62
N VAL A 24 -10.78 10.47 2.84
CA VAL A 24 -10.85 10.50 1.37
C VAL A 24 -12.25 10.94 0.91
N ARG A 25 -13.31 10.37 1.46
CA ARG A 25 -14.71 10.72 1.15
C ARG A 25 -15.03 12.17 1.51
N GLY A 26 -14.50 12.66 2.63
CA GLY A 26 -14.63 14.05 3.07
C GLY A 26 -14.06 15.01 2.03
N TYR A 27 -12.85 14.75 1.54
CA TYR A 27 -12.25 15.52 0.46
C TYR A 27 -13.06 15.46 -0.85
N MET A 28 -13.53 14.27 -1.24
CA MET A 28 -14.36 14.11 -2.44
C MET A 28 -15.64 14.94 -2.38
N LYS A 29 -16.32 14.96 -1.23
CA LYS A 29 -17.54 15.75 -1.01
C LYS A 29 -17.27 17.25 -1.11
N GLN A 30 -16.12 17.70 -0.60
CA GLN A 30 -15.71 19.10 -0.69
C GLN A 30 -15.52 19.52 -2.16
N ILE A 31 -14.75 18.75 -2.93
CA ILE A 31 -14.54 19.03 -4.36
C ILE A 31 -15.86 19.09 -5.13
N GLN A 32 -16.78 18.16 -4.88
CA GLN A 32 -18.08 18.15 -5.56
C GLN A 32 -18.88 19.43 -5.29
N THR A 33 -18.79 19.95 -4.07
CA THR A 33 -19.44 21.20 -3.68
C THR A 33 -18.84 22.40 -4.42
N GLU A 34 -17.50 22.48 -4.49
CA GLU A 34 -16.79 23.55 -5.20
C GLU A 34 -16.99 23.52 -6.72
N GLN A 35 -17.03 22.32 -7.33
CA GLN A 35 -17.32 22.17 -8.77
C GLN A 35 -18.68 22.73 -9.17
N SER A 36 -19.69 22.59 -8.30
CA SER A 36 -21.03 23.10 -8.58
C SER A 36 -21.08 24.64 -8.62
N GLN A 37 -20.08 25.32 -8.06
CA GLN A 37 -20.02 26.78 -7.92
C GLN A 37 -19.13 27.48 -8.96
N LEU A 38 -18.21 26.76 -9.64
CA LEU A 38 -17.19 27.37 -10.52
C LEU A 38 -17.20 26.75 -11.92
N SER A 39 -17.57 27.55 -12.94
CA SER A 39 -17.70 27.10 -14.34
C SER A 39 -16.36 26.94 -15.09
N THR A 40 -15.28 27.57 -14.64
CA THR A 40 -14.01 27.66 -15.39
C THR A 40 -12.91 26.70 -14.90
N THR A 41 -13.04 26.15 -13.68
CA THR A 41 -12.05 25.24 -13.05
C THR A 41 -12.45 23.76 -13.12
N HIS A 42 -13.50 23.45 -13.88
CA HIS A 42 -14.16 22.15 -13.93
C HIS A 42 -13.20 20.97 -14.23
N SER A 43 -12.16 21.18 -15.06
CA SER A 43 -11.24 20.10 -15.46
C SER A 43 -10.27 19.66 -14.35
N ILE A 44 -9.79 20.59 -13.51
CA ILE A 44 -8.82 20.30 -12.44
C ILE A 44 -9.50 19.52 -11.32
N PHE A 45 -10.66 20.02 -10.87
CA PHE A 45 -11.43 19.37 -9.83
C PHE A 45 -11.95 17.99 -10.26
N HIS A 46 -12.33 17.83 -11.53
CA HIS A 46 -12.77 16.53 -12.05
C HIS A 46 -11.64 15.50 -12.00
N ARG A 47 -10.42 15.87 -12.39
CA ARG A 47 -9.24 15.00 -12.28
C ARG A 47 -8.96 14.61 -10.84
N GLN A 48 -9.00 15.56 -9.91
CA GLN A 48 -8.80 15.30 -8.49
C GLN A 48 -9.87 14.38 -7.89
N ALA A 49 -11.14 14.54 -8.29
CA ALA A 49 -12.25 13.69 -7.85
C ALA A 49 -12.07 12.24 -8.34
N ILE A 50 -11.68 12.04 -9.61
CA ILE A 50 -11.40 10.71 -10.16
C ILE A 50 -10.23 10.05 -9.41
N TRP A 51 -9.13 10.79 -9.20
CA TRP A 51 -7.95 10.24 -8.52
C TRP A 51 -8.27 9.86 -7.07
N SER A 52 -9.05 10.69 -6.38
CA SER A 52 -9.52 10.47 -5.00
C SER A 52 -10.37 9.21 -4.88
N LYS A 53 -11.32 9.01 -5.80
CA LYS A 53 -12.15 7.78 -5.82
C LYS A 53 -11.28 6.53 -5.89
N GLY A 54 -10.26 6.54 -6.74
CA GLY A 54 -9.40 5.37 -6.87
C GLY A 54 -8.50 5.10 -5.64
N PHE A 55 -8.46 5.95 -4.61
CA PHE A 55 -7.85 5.57 -3.33
C PHE A 55 -8.77 4.68 -2.51
N ILE A 56 -10.09 4.85 -2.61
CA ILE A 56 -11.07 3.97 -1.97
C ILE A 56 -10.88 2.54 -2.52
N ASP A 57 -10.89 2.41 -3.84
CA ASP A 57 -10.75 1.10 -4.51
C ASP A 57 -9.40 0.45 -4.16
N ALA A 58 -8.30 1.21 -4.23
CA ALA A 58 -6.96 0.68 -3.95
C ALA A 58 -6.78 0.28 -2.47
N LEU A 59 -7.36 1.03 -1.54
CA LEU A 59 -7.29 0.71 -0.12
C LEU A 59 -8.17 -0.51 0.22
N ASP A 60 -9.32 -0.64 -0.43
CA ASP A 60 -10.17 -1.81 -0.29
C ASP A 60 -9.50 -3.08 -0.83
N GLU A 61 -8.86 -3.01 -2.00
CA GLU A 61 -8.09 -4.13 -2.56
C GLU A 61 -6.90 -4.52 -1.67
N LEU A 62 -6.21 -3.54 -1.08
CA LEU A 62 -5.13 -3.77 -0.14
C LEU A 62 -5.65 -4.51 1.10
N GLU A 63 -6.75 -4.05 1.68
CA GLU A 63 -7.37 -4.71 2.84
C GLU A 63 -7.79 -6.13 2.50
N GLN A 64 -8.44 -6.35 1.36
CA GLN A 64 -8.89 -7.68 0.96
C GLN A 64 -7.70 -8.62 0.75
N SER A 65 -6.61 -8.14 0.14
CA SER A 65 -5.38 -8.93 -0.04
C SER A 65 -4.74 -9.29 1.30
N LYS A 66 -4.64 -8.32 2.22
CA LYS A 66 -4.15 -8.54 3.58
C LYS A 66 -5.01 -9.57 4.32
N TYR A 67 -6.32 -9.38 4.33
CA TYR A 67 -7.26 -10.29 4.99
C TYR A 67 -7.09 -11.72 4.48
N CYS A 68 -7.05 -11.94 3.16
CA CYS A 68 -6.83 -13.28 2.62
C CYS A 68 -5.47 -13.87 3.02
N SER A 69 -4.41 -13.05 3.02
CA SER A 69 -3.10 -13.52 3.48
C SER A 69 -3.13 -13.93 4.96
N GLU A 70 -3.84 -13.21 5.83
CA GLU A 70 -3.97 -13.58 7.25
C GLU A 70 -4.71 -14.91 7.41
N ARG A 71 -5.86 -15.08 6.73
CA ARG A 71 -6.69 -16.29 6.86
C ARG A 71 -6.01 -17.55 6.36
N TYR A 72 -5.23 -17.47 5.29
CA TYR A 72 -4.42 -18.60 4.84
C TYR A 72 -3.16 -18.77 5.70
N GLY A 73 -2.56 -17.67 6.14
CA GLY A 73 -1.39 -17.65 7.02
C GLY A 73 -1.61 -18.37 8.35
N GLU A 74 -2.80 -18.22 8.94
CA GLU A 74 -3.22 -18.89 10.18
C GLU A 74 -3.26 -20.42 10.07
N ARG A 75 -3.32 -20.96 8.85
CA ARG A 75 -3.41 -22.42 8.59
C ARG A 75 -2.06 -23.07 8.37
N ILE A 76 -0.98 -22.29 8.36
CA ILE A 76 0.40 -22.75 8.12
C ILE A 76 1.09 -22.97 9.47
N VAL A 77 1.56 -24.19 9.70
CA VAL A 77 2.14 -24.63 10.96
C VAL A 77 3.58 -25.11 10.77
N LYS A 78 3.89 -25.75 9.63
CA LYS A 78 5.20 -26.33 9.33
C LYS A 78 6.19 -25.27 8.86
N GLY A 79 7.46 -25.44 9.25
CA GLY A 79 8.57 -24.60 8.79
C GLY A 79 9.25 -25.09 7.51
N PHE A 80 8.88 -26.27 7.02
CA PHE A 80 9.46 -26.91 5.84
C PHE A 80 8.35 -27.41 4.91
N LEU A 81 8.54 -27.21 3.60
CA LEU A 81 7.52 -27.56 2.60
C LEU A 81 7.25 -29.07 2.54
N GLU A 82 8.28 -29.88 2.76
CA GLU A 82 8.19 -31.35 2.74
C GLU A 82 7.40 -31.93 3.93
N GLU A 83 7.24 -31.15 5.00
CA GLU A 83 6.50 -31.55 6.19
C GLU A 83 5.01 -31.20 6.13
N MET A 84 4.61 -30.41 5.13
CA MET A 84 3.24 -29.95 4.94
C MET A 84 2.35 -31.07 4.39
N THR A 85 1.10 -31.09 4.85
CA THR A 85 0.07 -31.87 4.17
C THR A 85 -0.28 -31.21 2.82
N PRO A 86 -0.88 -31.93 1.85
CA PRO A 86 -1.32 -31.31 0.59
C PRO A 86 -2.22 -30.08 0.78
N GLN A 87 -3.09 -30.11 1.80
CA GLN A 87 -3.96 -28.98 2.12
C GLN A 87 -3.19 -27.78 2.68
N GLU A 88 -2.18 -28.03 3.52
CA GLU A 88 -1.33 -26.97 4.07
C GLU A 88 -0.43 -26.35 3.00
N THR A 89 0.07 -27.15 2.06
CA THR A 89 0.80 -26.66 0.88
C THR A 89 -0.06 -25.74 0.02
N ASP A 90 -1.31 -26.13 -0.24
CA ASP A 90 -2.28 -25.31 -0.95
C ASP A 90 -2.54 -23.97 -0.23
N ASP A 91 -2.71 -24.01 1.09
CA ASP A 91 -2.93 -22.81 1.90
C ASP A 91 -1.68 -21.93 1.94
N TYR A 92 -0.47 -22.51 2.00
CA TYR A 92 0.79 -21.77 1.87
C TYR A 92 0.90 -21.07 0.51
N GLN A 93 0.59 -21.74 -0.60
CA GLN A 93 0.62 -21.12 -1.93
C GLN A 93 -0.37 -19.95 -2.05
N ARG A 94 -1.58 -20.10 -1.50
CA ARG A 94 -2.58 -19.03 -1.45
C ARG A 94 -2.12 -17.87 -0.56
N PHE A 95 -1.53 -18.16 0.59
CA PHE A 95 -0.90 -17.17 1.45
C PHE A 95 0.13 -16.35 0.67
N VAL A 96 1.10 -17.01 0.03
CA VAL A 96 2.16 -16.34 -0.76
C VAL A 96 1.55 -15.47 -1.86
N TYR A 97 0.54 -15.97 -2.59
CA TYR A 97 -0.16 -15.20 -3.61
C TYR A 97 -0.77 -13.91 -3.07
N PHE A 98 -1.57 -14.00 -2.00
CA PHE A 98 -2.24 -12.83 -1.42
C PHE A 98 -1.25 -11.89 -0.72
N TYR A 99 -0.22 -12.43 -0.08
CA TYR A 99 0.84 -11.67 0.57
C TYR A 99 1.61 -10.80 -0.42
N LYS A 100 2.05 -11.39 -1.54
CA LYS A 100 2.69 -10.66 -2.66
C LYS A 100 1.81 -9.54 -3.19
N ASN A 101 0.56 -9.87 -3.43
CA ASN A 101 -0.46 -8.92 -3.88
C ASN A 101 -0.67 -7.78 -2.86
N ALA A 102 -0.64 -8.06 -1.57
CA ALA A 102 -0.86 -7.07 -0.53
C ALA A 102 0.30 -6.06 -0.45
N PHE A 103 1.56 -6.52 -0.37
CA PHE A 103 2.67 -5.56 -0.27
C PHE A 103 2.91 -4.77 -1.57
N ILE A 104 2.61 -5.34 -2.74
CA ILE A 104 2.66 -4.58 -4.01
C ILE A 104 1.60 -3.47 -3.97
N ARG A 105 0.37 -3.78 -3.57
CA ARG A 105 -0.71 -2.79 -3.44
C ARG A 105 -0.39 -1.72 -2.41
N LEU A 106 0.20 -2.08 -1.29
CA LEU A 106 0.64 -1.16 -0.24
C LEU A 106 1.52 -0.04 -0.82
N PHE A 107 2.58 -0.40 -1.56
CA PHE A 107 3.46 0.59 -2.16
C PHE A 107 2.79 1.34 -3.32
N SER A 108 1.92 0.68 -4.10
CA SER A 108 1.15 1.35 -5.15
C SER A 108 0.22 2.44 -4.59
N VAL A 109 -0.42 2.20 -3.43
CA VAL A 109 -1.25 3.22 -2.75
C VAL A 109 -0.40 4.40 -2.32
N LEU A 110 0.77 4.15 -1.71
CA LEU A 110 1.70 5.21 -1.31
C LEU A 110 2.17 5.99 -2.54
N ASP A 111 2.68 5.32 -3.57
CA ASP A 111 3.22 5.98 -4.77
C ASP A 111 2.14 6.80 -5.49
N LYS A 112 0.89 6.32 -5.51
CA LYS A 112 -0.26 7.08 -6.00
C LYS A 112 -0.49 8.35 -5.17
N LEU A 113 -0.39 8.29 -3.83
CA LEU A 113 -0.45 9.47 -2.98
C LEU A 113 0.70 10.43 -3.23
N GLY A 114 1.91 9.91 -3.43
CA GLY A 114 3.08 10.71 -3.80
C GLY A 114 2.82 11.54 -5.06
N THR A 115 2.36 10.89 -6.13
CA THR A 115 1.99 11.58 -7.39
C THR A 115 0.84 12.57 -7.18
N PHE A 116 -0.19 12.20 -6.42
CA PHE A 116 -1.32 13.08 -6.12
C PHE A 116 -0.86 14.37 -5.40
N MET A 117 -0.02 14.24 -4.37
CA MET A 117 0.53 15.39 -3.62
C MET A 117 1.51 16.21 -4.46
N ASN A 118 2.34 15.56 -5.27
CA ASN A 118 3.26 16.25 -6.18
C ASN A 118 2.51 17.21 -7.11
N ASP A 119 1.42 16.71 -7.69
CA ASP A 119 0.59 17.49 -8.61
C ASP A 119 -0.24 18.54 -7.88
N LEU A 120 -0.87 18.18 -6.76
CA LEU A 120 -1.73 19.07 -5.98
C LEU A 120 -0.97 20.29 -5.44
N PHE A 121 0.23 20.06 -4.91
CA PHE A 121 1.06 21.10 -4.29
C PHE A 121 2.11 21.66 -5.25
N ALA A 122 2.09 21.26 -6.53
CA ALA A 122 3.05 21.67 -7.54
C ALA A 122 4.52 21.53 -7.08
N LEU A 123 4.84 20.40 -6.43
CA LEU A 123 6.14 20.17 -5.79
C LEU A 123 7.28 19.99 -6.80
N LYS A 124 6.95 19.62 -8.05
CA LYS A 124 7.91 19.40 -9.15
C LYS A 124 9.01 18.38 -8.82
N THR A 125 8.67 17.31 -8.10
CA THR A 125 9.60 16.25 -7.69
C THR A 125 10.28 15.58 -8.90
N GLU A 126 9.63 15.56 -10.06
CA GLU A 126 10.18 15.07 -11.32
C GLU A 126 11.45 15.79 -11.76
N THR A 127 11.65 17.04 -11.35
CA THR A 127 12.89 17.80 -11.61
C THR A 127 14.09 17.27 -10.83
N VAL A 128 13.83 16.58 -9.71
CA VAL A 128 14.85 15.90 -8.91
C VAL A 128 15.02 14.46 -9.38
N LYS A 129 13.92 13.77 -9.71
CA LYS A 129 13.95 12.39 -10.21
C LYS A 129 12.72 12.11 -11.08
N SER A 130 12.94 11.81 -12.37
CA SER A 130 11.87 11.59 -13.35
C SER A 130 10.87 10.49 -12.95
N ARG A 131 11.36 9.40 -12.34
CA ARG A 131 10.54 8.35 -11.73
C ARG A 131 10.73 8.36 -10.21
N PHE A 132 9.72 8.83 -9.49
CA PHE A 132 9.79 9.02 -8.06
C PHE A 132 8.78 8.13 -7.31
N SER A 133 9.07 7.88 -6.04
CA SER A 133 8.18 7.17 -5.11
C SER A 133 7.54 8.17 -4.14
N TYR A 134 6.54 7.75 -3.39
CA TYR A 134 6.03 8.50 -2.23
C TYR A 134 7.15 9.02 -1.33
N PHE A 135 8.12 8.16 -0.99
CA PHE A 135 9.22 8.53 -0.10
C PHE A 135 10.19 9.54 -0.73
N THR A 136 10.21 9.63 -2.07
CA THR A 136 10.96 10.68 -2.76
C THR A 136 10.26 12.02 -2.61
N VAL A 137 8.93 12.05 -2.79
CA VAL A 137 8.12 13.26 -2.59
C VAL A 137 8.21 13.74 -1.14
N LEU A 138 8.06 12.83 -0.17
CA LEU A 138 8.16 13.17 1.24
C LEU A 138 9.54 13.71 1.62
N ARG A 139 10.63 13.13 1.07
CA ARG A 139 11.98 13.68 1.25
C ARG A 139 12.10 15.07 0.63
N HIS A 140 11.56 15.27 -0.56
CA HIS A 140 11.61 16.57 -1.22
C HIS A 140 10.88 17.66 -0.41
N MET A 141 9.71 17.34 0.14
CA MET A 141 8.97 18.24 1.04
C MET A 141 9.80 18.57 2.28
N HIS A 142 10.46 17.58 2.89
CA HIS A 142 11.33 17.76 4.05
C HIS A 142 12.50 18.70 3.75
N ASP A 143 13.26 18.41 2.69
CA ASP A 143 14.47 19.15 2.31
C ASP A 143 14.17 20.61 1.90
N LYS A 144 12.94 20.88 1.45
CA LYS A 144 12.47 22.20 1.02
C LYS A 144 11.57 22.89 2.05
N HIS A 145 11.32 22.25 3.20
CA HIS A 145 10.40 22.74 4.24
C HIS A 145 9.00 23.10 3.71
N LEU A 146 8.48 22.31 2.76
CA LEU A 146 7.19 22.52 2.14
C LEU A 146 6.08 21.88 2.98
N HIS A 147 4.97 22.61 3.17
CA HIS A 147 3.82 22.13 3.95
C HIS A 147 4.22 21.57 5.33
N GLY A 148 5.01 22.32 6.10
CA GLY A 148 5.71 21.82 7.29
C GLY A 148 4.87 21.01 8.30
N SER A 149 3.60 21.34 8.52
CA SER A 149 2.75 20.56 9.42
C SER A 149 2.30 19.21 8.84
N LEU A 150 2.06 19.13 7.53
CA LEU A 150 1.77 17.86 6.84
C LEU A 150 3.05 17.01 6.77
N GLU A 151 4.14 17.63 6.32
CA GLU A 151 5.43 16.98 6.16
C GLU A 151 5.90 16.34 7.46
N LEU A 152 5.91 17.08 8.57
CA LEU A 152 6.38 16.58 9.86
C LEU A 152 5.60 15.34 10.32
N GLN A 153 4.28 15.35 10.16
CA GLN A 153 3.42 14.22 10.53
C GLN A 153 3.71 12.98 9.67
N LEU A 154 3.79 13.16 8.36
CA LEU A 154 4.09 12.06 7.43
C LEU A 154 5.52 11.52 7.59
N TYR A 155 6.48 12.40 7.85
CA TYR A 155 7.87 12.01 8.09
C TYR A 155 8.02 11.25 9.40
N THR A 156 7.32 11.67 10.45
CA THR A 156 7.27 10.95 11.73
C THR A 156 6.73 9.54 11.52
N LEU A 157 5.63 9.37 10.79
CA LEU A 157 5.11 8.04 10.44
C LEU A 157 6.14 7.20 9.69
N LYS A 158 6.80 7.76 8.66
CA LYS A 158 7.85 7.05 7.92
C LYS A 158 8.95 6.52 8.85
N ILE A 159 9.37 7.31 9.84
CA ILE A 159 10.42 6.89 10.79
C ILE A 159 9.90 5.80 11.72
N THR A 160 8.70 5.96 12.28
CA THR A 160 8.07 4.96 13.16
C THR A 160 7.94 3.59 12.50
N TYR A 161 7.54 3.55 11.23
CA TYR A 161 7.29 2.32 10.48
C TYR A 161 8.47 1.88 9.60
N LYS A 162 9.66 2.45 9.79
CA LYS A 162 10.81 2.26 8.88
C LYS A 162 11.16 0.78 8.68
N VAL A 163 11.34 0.05 9.77
CA VAL A 163 11.84 -1.33 9.76
C VAL A 163 10.92 -2.30 8.99
N PRO A 164 9.61 -2.42 9.30
CA PRO A 164 8.71 -3.31 8.56
C PRO A 164 8.59 -2.90 7.08
N LEU A 165 8.54 -1.60 6.78
CA LEU A 165 8.45 -1.11 5.41
C LEU A 165 9.71 -1.40 4.59
N GLU A 166 10.90 -1.32 5.19
CA GLU A 166 12.14 -1.68 4.49
C GLU A 166 12.16 -3.15 4.10
N ARG A 167 11.70 -4.06 4.97
CA ARG A 167 11.57 -5.49 4.65
C ARG A 167 10.55 -5.72 3.53
N LEU A 168 9.34 -5.17 3.64
CA LEU A 168 8.32 -5.28 2.59
C LEU A 168 8.78 -4.69 1.25
N ARG A 169 9.53 -3.58 1.28
CA ARG A 169 10.06 -2.94 0.07
C ARG A 169 11.11 -3.82 -0.59
N ASN A 170 11.98 -4.46 0.19
CA ASN A 170 12.97 -5.39 -0.34
C ASN A 170 12.30 -6.59 -0.99
N LEU A 171 11.26 -7.17 -0.36
CA LEU A 171 10.44 -8.24 -0.95
C LEU A 171 9.80 -7.80 -2.27
N ARG A 172 9.14 -6.63 -2.28
CA ARG A 172 8.58 -6.05 -3.51
C ARG A 172 9.62 -5.90 -4.61
N ASN A 173 10.79 -5.35 -4.30
CA ASN A 173 11.84 -5.15 -5.30
C ASN A 173 12.29 -6.50 -5.86
N MET A 174 12.53 -7.49 -5.00
CA MET A 174 12.88 -8.85 -5.44
C MET A 174 11.80 -9.43 -6.36
N GLU A 175 10.53 -9.40 -5.99
CA GLU A 175 9.42 -9.89 -6.84
C GLU A 175 9.34 -9.15 -8.18
N MET A 176 9.49 -7.83 -8.18
CA MET A 176 9.51 -7.06 -9.42
C MET A 176 10.73 -7.41 -10.28
N HIS A 177 11.87 -7.77 -9.68
CA HIS A 177 13.02 -8.28 -10.42
C HIS A 177 12.74 -9.67 -11.00
N TYR A 178 12.16 -10.59 -10.21
CA TYR A 178 11.73 -11.93 -10.68
C TYR A 178 10.75 -11.88 -11.85
N ILE A 179 9.84 -10.89 -11.87
CA ILE A 179 8.87 -10.72 -12.96
C ILE A 179 9.50 -10.05 -14.19
N ASN A 180 10.49 -9.16 -14.02
CA ASN A 180 11.05 -8.35 -15.10
C ASN A 180 12.34 -8.90 -15.74
N ALA A 181 13.06 -9.82 -15.09
CA ALA A 181 14.32 -10.37 -15.58
C ALA A 181 14.19 -11.86 -15.90
N GLU A 182 14.42 -12.23 -17.17
CA GLU A 182 15.45 -13.18 -17.62
C GLU A 182 15.97 -14.23 -16.60
N MET A 183 15.10 -14.96 -15.90
CA MET A 183 15.47 -15.83 -14.77
C MET A 183 15.32 -17.34 -15.02
N LEU A 184 15.22 -17.77 -16.29
CA LEU A 184 15.47 -19.20 -16.59
C LEU A 184 16.92 -19.59 -16.25
N ASP A 185 17.88 -18.68 -16.43
CA ASP A 185 19.31 -18.98 -16.20
C ASP A 185 19.70 -19.06 -14.70
N ASP A 186 19.10 -18.23 -13.84
CA ASP A 186 19.40 -18.23 -12.39
C ASP A 186 18.64 -19.31 -11.60
N LEU A 187 17.47 -19.75 -12.09
CA LEU A 187 16.73 -20.88 -11.52
C LEU A 187 17.51 -22.19 -11.67
N MET A 188 18.25 -22.36 -12.76
CA MET A 188 19.12 -23.53 -12.97
C MET A 188 20.34 -23.56 -12.04
N GLN A 189 20.73 -22.44 -11.42
CA GLN A 189 21.84 -22.38 -10.47
C GLN A 189 21.40 -22.47 -8.99
N LYS A 190 20.10 -22.38 -8.71
CA LYS A 190 19.52 -22.45 -7.36
C LYS A 190 18.51 -23.57 -7.19
N GLU A 191 18.57 -24.62 -8.00
CA GLU A 191 17.94 -25.87 -7.59
C GLU A 191 18.61 -26.32 -6.29
N PRO A 192 17.84 -26.60 -5.22
CA PRO A 192 18.39 -27.19 -4.01
C PRO A 192 19.14 -28.46 -4.43
N MET A 193 20.35 -28.64 -3.90
CA MET A 193 21.04 -29.92 -4.04
C MET A 193 20.07 -31.01 -3.59
N LEU A 194 19.88 -32.05 -4.41
CA LEU A 194 19.01 -33.20 -4.13
C LEU A 194 19.21 -33.68 -2.69
N GLY A 195 18.27 -33.35 -1.79
CA GLY A 195 18.31 -33.70 -0.36
C GLY A 195 18.24 -32.54 0.65
N GLU A 196 18.33 -31.28 0.25
CA GLU A 196 18.12 -30.15 1.16
C GLU A 196 16.63 -29.81 1.31
N ARG A 197 16.16 -29.67 2.57
CA ARG A 197 14.78 -29.28 2.88
C ARG A 197 14.55 -27.81 2.56
N VAL A 198 13.44 -27.48 1.92
CA VAL A 198 13.04 -26.12 1.59
C VAL A 198 12.38 -25.47 2.80
N HIS A 199 13.12 -24.60 3.49
CA HIS A 199 12.60 -23.79 4.59
C HIS A 199 11.63 -22.72 4.04
N ILE A 200 10.45 -22.60 4.62
CA ILE A 200 9.48 -21.57 4.23
C ILE A 200 9.78 -20.23 4.92
N GLU A 201 9.28 -19.14 4.38
CA GLU A 201 9.39 -17.82 5.03
C GLU A 201 8.70 -17.75 6.40
N ASP A 202 9.15 -16.83 7.27
CA ASP A 202 8.50 -16.60 8.56
C ASP A 202 7.14 -15.89 8.36
N VAL A 203 6.08 -16.70 8.26
CA VAL A 203 4.71 -16.25 8.04
C VAL A 203 4.26 -15.25 9.11
N LYS A 204 4.63 -15.46 10.38
CA LYS A 204 4.21 -14.57 11.47
C LYS A 204 4.86 -13.21 11.38
N LEU A 205 6.16 -13.18 11.09
CA LEU A 205 6.88 -11.93 10.86
C LEU A 205 6.33 -11.21 9.62
N ASN A 206 6.11 -11.94 8.52
CA ASN A 206 5.58 -11.40 7.27
C ASN A 206 4.20 -10.74 7.47
N LEU A 207 3.29 -11.40 8.18
CA LEU A 207 1.97 -10.86 8.52
C LEU A 207 2.07 -9.64 9.46
N SER A 208 2.97 -9.68 10.45
CA SER A 208 3.19 -8.54 11.36
C SER A 208 3.71 -7.30 10.62
N ASP A 209 4.65 -7.48 9.69
CA ASP A 209 5.15 -6.41 8.84
C ASP A 209 4.06 -5.85 7.94
N LEU A 210 3.25 -6.73 7.33
CA LEU A 210 2.14 -6.31 6.48
C LEU A 210 1.07 -5.54 7.24
N GLN A 211 0.72 -5.96 8.46
CA GLN A 211 -0.19 -5.22 9.34
C GLN A 211 0.35 -3.82 9.65
N GLN A 212 1.61 -3.71 10.05
CA GLN A 212 2.25 -2.43 10.31
C GLN A 212 2.29 -1.53 9.06
N GLY A 213 2.54 -2.14 7.91
CA GLY A 213 2.49 -1.47 6.61
C GLY A 213 1.09 -0.95 6.24
N PHE A 214 0.06 -1.76 6.48
CA PHE A 214 -1.34 -1.38 6.28
C PHE A 214 -1.76 -0.23 7.20
N ASP A 215 -1.40 -0.30 8.49
CA ASP A 215 -1.67 0.77 9.45
C ASP A 215 -1.02 2.09 9.03
N MET A 216 0.23 2.03 8.56
CA MET A 216 0.96 3.18 8.07
C MET A 216 0.27 3.80 6.85
N VAL A 217 -0.20 2.99 5.89
CA VAL A 217 -0.95 3.48 4.72
C VAL A 217 -2.23 4.16 5.13
N CYS A 218 -3.04 3.55 6.01
CA CYS A 218 -4.28 4.13 6.47
C CYS A 218 -4.04 5.49 7.13
N ARG A 219 -3.11 5.56 8.10
CA ARG A 219 -2.75 6.80 8.80
C ARG A 219 -2.22 7.87 7.85
N THR A 220 -1.40 7.47 6.88
CA THR A 220 -0.84 8.37 5.86
C THR A 220 -1.94 9.00 5.00
N LEU A 221 -2.92 8.21 4.56
CA LEU A 221 -4.07 8.71 3.80
C LEU A 221 -4.94 9.63 4.66
N THR A 222 -5.23 9.24 5.91
CA THR A 222 -6.00 10.08 6.84
C THR A 222 -5.34 11.45 7.01
N ILE A 223 -4.05 11.48 7.38
CA ILE A 223 -3.32 12.73 7.60
C ILE A 223 -3.29 13.59 6.32
N ALA A 224 -2.98 12.98 5.18
CA ALA A 224 -2.89 13.71 3.92
C ALA A 224 -4.24 14.29 3.50
N PHE A 225 -5.31 13.49 3.45
CA PHE A 225 -6.62 13.96 2.99
C PHE A 225 -7.30 14.90 3.98
N THR A 226 -7.10 14.73 5.28
CA THR A 226 -7.58 15.71 6.28
C THR A 226 -6.87 17.04 6.11
N TYR A 227 -5.54 17.05 5.94
CA TYR A 227 -4.79 18.27 5.69
C TYR A 227 -5.24 18.95 4.39
N ILE A 228 -5.36 18.17 3.30
CA ILE A 228 -5.72 18.67 1.97
C ILE A 228 -7.12 19.30 2.00
N THR A 229 -8.08 18.65 2.63
CA THR A 229 -9.43 19.20 2.80
C THR A 229 -9.38 20.55 3.51
N ALA A 230 -8.65 20.64 4.64
CA ALA A 230 -8.51 21.89 5.39
C ALA A 230 -7.72 22.96 4.63
N TYR A 231 -6.77 22.57 3.78
CA TYR A 231 -5.97 23.47 2.96
C TYR A 231 -6.81 24.09 1.85
N VAL A 232 -7.62 23.29 1.15
CA VAL A 232 -8.51 23.77 0.08
C VAL A 232 -9.61 24.68 0.63
N THR A 233 -10.18 24.40 1.81
CA THR A 233 -11.21 25.27 2.42
C THR A 233 -10.69 26.63 2.90
N LYS A 234 -9.38 26.79 3.12
CA LYS A 234 -8.77 28.04 3.58
C LYS A 234 -8.23 28.92 2.44
N GLY A 235 -8.14 28.38 1.22
CA GLY A 235 -7.75 29.10 0.01
C GLY A 235 -8.95 29.77 -0.65
#